data_AF-A0A7J9F402-F1
#
_entry.id   AF-A0A7J9F402-F1
#
_cell.length_a   1.000
_cell.length_b   1.000
_cell.length_c   1.000
_cell.angle_alpha   90.00
_cell.angle_beta   90.00
_cell.angle_gamma   90.00
#
_symmetry.space_group_name_H-M   'P 1'
#
loop_
_entity.id
_entity.type
_entity.pdbx_description
1 polymer ?
#
loop_
_entity_poly.entity_id
_entity_poly.type
_entity_poly.pdbx_seq_one_letter_code
_entity_poly.pdbx_strand_id
1 'polypeptide(L)'
;MAEENVFGKPVTEADSTASEKPITESEEDNVLDEAALELTLSEARSGSNLFGAVIDQAFVMGIPEYANRARLDRSVVAMQWKDRGGNYTAAVDYVREVKRRWGNGVSTLCVLYNGTGERLTYHTDNDWWGNIYLPYPHIIENGQWACFFHVKRTAVASGSMGAVVYRGKNKEGEDTDWLVAWDNPWNTLSFTNQAYAEINRAGHYDRIDWEALGRTISSAGRQHRAAWRGCVAQVQTEKDTSPLWEGVLSLE
;
A
#
# COMPACT_ATOMS: atom_id res chain seq x y z
N MET A 1 -39.16 37.28 55.70
CA MET A 1 -39.26 38.20 54.53
C MET A 1 -37.87 38.76 54.25
N ALA A 2 -37.69 39.45 53.13
CA ALA A 2 -36.37 39.79 52.57
C ALA A 2 -35.82 41.15 53.04
N GLU A 3 -34.52 41.40 52.72
CA GLU A 3 -33.91 42.70 52.33
C GLU A 3 -33.93 43.86 53.38
N GLU A 4 -33.10 44.92 53.40
CA GLU A 4 -31.90 45.41 52.65
C GLU A 4 -31.19 46.49 53.55
N ASN A 5 -29.97 47.06 53.39
CA ASN A 5 -28.78 46.88 52.52
C ASN A 5 -27.56 47.75 53.01
N VAL A 6 -26.34 47.52 52.47
CA VAL A 6 -25.30 48.52 52.04
C VAL A 6 -24.73 49.58 53.06
N PHE A 7 -23.53 50.20 52.99
CA PHE A 7 -22.39 50.35 52.04
C PHE A 7 -21.05 50.43 52.83
N GLY A 8 -19.88 50.05 52.29
CA GLY A 8 -18.59 50.39 52.95
C GLY A 8 -17.23 49.98 52.32
N LYS A 9 -16.84 50.59 51.19
CA LYS A 9 -15.47 50.76 50.59
C LYS A 9 -14.39 49.63 50.66
N PRO A 10 -13.70 49.29 49.53
CA PRO A 10 -12.63 48.29 49.49
C PRO A 10 -11.20 48.86 49.62
N VAL A 11 -10.34 48.16 50.40
CA VAL A 11 -8.87 48.31 50.52
C VAL A 11 -8.32 46.97 51.07
N THR A 12 -7.28 46.29 50.58
CA THR A 12 -6.48 46.27 49.32
C THR A 12 -5.74 44.92 49.30
N GLU A 13 -5.49 44.32 48.12
CA GLU A 13 -4.57 43.16 47.96
C GLU A 13 -3.42 43.47 46.97
N ALA A 14 -2.36 42.66 47.02
CA ALA A 14 -1.05 42.94 46.43
C ALA A 14 -0.72 42.12 45.16
N ASP A 15 0.29 42.59 44.43
CA ASP A 15 0.73 42.06 43.13
C ASP A 15 1.52 40.73 43.23
N SER A 16 1.19 39.78 42.36
CA SER A 16 2.17 38.83 41.81
C SER A 16 1.72 38.31 40.43
N THR A 17 1.92 39.11 39.39
CA THR A 17 1.61 38.74 38.00
C THR A 17 2.61 37.74 37.40
N ALA A 18 2.39 36.45 37.65
CA ALA A 18 3.10 35.36 36.98
C ALA A 18 2.53 35.10 35.57
N SER A 19 3.13 35.72 34.55
CA SER A 19 2.80 35.42 33.14
C SER A 19 3.40 34.08 32.72
N GLU A 20 2.57 33.03 32.62
CA GLU A 20 2.91 31.88 31.80
C GLU A 20 3.12 32.35 30.35
N LYS A 21 4.29 32.08 29.79
CA LYS A 21 4.52 32.25 28.35
C LYS A 21 4.01 31.01 27.62
N PRO A 22 3.41 31.15 26.42
CA PRO A 22 3.24 30.01 25.53
C PRO A 22 4.59 29.35 25.28
N ILE A 23 4.63 28.03 25.28
CA ILE A 23 5.78 27.28 24.75
C ILE A 23 5.71 27.45 23.24
N THR A 24 6.48 28.41 22.72
CA THR A 24 6.77 28.48 21.29
C THR A 24 7.78 27.40 20.98
N GLU A 25 7.32 26.26 20.44
CA GLU A 25 8.17 25.36 19.66
C GLU A 25 8.92 26.22 18.64
N SER A 26 10.24 26.09 18.56
CA SER A 26 11.02 27.05 17.77
C SER A 26 10.84 26.75 16.28
N GLU A 27 10.95 27.79 15.46
CA GLU A 27 10.97 27.61 14.00
C GLU A 27 12.16 26.73 13.57
N GLU A 28 13.23 26.67 14.37
CA GLU A 28 14.37 25.78 14.16
C GLU A 28 14.02 24.31 14.47
N ASP A 29 13.32 24.01 15.56
CA ASP A 29 12.88 22.64 15.90
C ASP A 29 11.92 22.08 14.84
N ASN A 30 10.93 22.89 14.42
CA ASN A 30 9.94 22.48 13.42
C ASN A 30 10.58 22.34 12.01
N VAL A 31 11.58 23.17 11.68
CA VAL A 31 12.38 23.01 10.45
C VAL A 31 13.30 21.79 10.54
N LEU A 32 13.80 21.41 11.72
CA LEU A 32 14.58 20.18 11.88
C LEU A 32 13.71 18.92 11.69
N ASP A 33 12.48 18.91 12.21
CA ASP A 33 11.54 17.80 11.99
C ASP A 33 11.03 17.74 10.55
N GLU A 34 10.67 18.86 9.90
CA GLU A 34 10.34 18.86 8.47
C GLU A 34 11.56 18.49 7.59
N ALA A 35 12.78 18.91 7.95
CA ALA A 35 13.99 18.50 7.26
C ALA A 35 14.32 17.02 7.47
N ALA A 36 14.03 16.44 8.63
CA ALA A 36 14.15 15.00 8.88
C ALA A 36 13.09 14.19 8.11
N LEU A 37 11.87 14.73 7.98
CA LEU A 37 10.80 14.17 7.14
C LEU A 37 11.16 14.24 5.65
N GLU A 38 11.60 15.39 5.14
CA GLU A 38 12.06 15.51 3.74
C GLU A 38 13.34 14.72 3.48
N LEU A 39 14.24 14.56 4.47
CA LEU A 39 15.43 13.71 4.34
C LEU A 39 15.04 12.23 4.27
N THR A 40 14.21 11.73 5.19
CA THR A 40 13.73 10.33 5.15
C THR A 40 12.84 10.06 3.94
N LEU A 41 12.06 11.04 3.47
CA LEU A 41 11.40 11.00 2.17
C LEU A 41 12.41 11.01 1.00
N SER A 42 13.54 11.73 1.10
CA SER A 42 14.60 11.72 0.08
C SER A 42 15.35 10.39 0.02
N GLU A 43 15.55 9.73 1.17
CA GLU A 43 16.13 8.40 1.28
C GLU A 43 15.15 7.33 0.77
N ALA A 44 13.85 7.47 1.02
CA ALA A 44 12.81 6.65 0.38
C ALA A 44 12.74 6.87 -1.15
N ARG A 45 12.88 8.12 -1.60
CA ARG A 45 13.03 8.51 -3.03
C ARG A 45 14.34 7.99 -3.65
N SER A 46 15.25 7.39 -2.88
CA SER A 46 16.50 6.77 -3.38
C SER A 46 16.24 5.42 -4.05
N GLY A 47 15.62 5.47 -5.24
CA GLY A 47 15.50 4.32 -6.16
C GLY A 47 14.55 3.19 -5.72
N SER A 48 14.04 3.21 -4.49
CA SER A 48 13.10 2.20 -4.01
C SER A 48 11.73 2.36 -4.65
N ASN A 49 11.06 1.24 -4.91
CA ASN A 49 9.69 1.15 -5.39
C ASN A 49 8.74 0.67 -4.26
N LEU A 50 8.99 1.16 -3.05
CA LEU A 50 8.25 0.88 -1.81
C LEU A 50 7.92 2.21 -1.12
N PHE A 51 6.68 2.36 -0.66
CA PHE A 51 6.15 3.59 -0.06
C PHE A 51 5.35 3.26 1.21
N GLY A 52 5.40 4.13 2.22
CA GLY A 52 4.74 3.89 3.51
C GLY A 52 5.67 3.35 4.60
N ALA A 53 5.31 3.69 5.83
CA ALA A 53 6.00 3.26 7.04
C ALA A 53 5.76 1.77 7.32
N VAL A 54 6.75 1.12 7.93
CA VAL A 54 6.66 -0.27 8.36
C VAL A 54 5.85 -0.38 9.66
N ILE A 55 4.77 -1.16 9.62
CA ILE A 55 3.87 -1.41 10.74
C ILE A 55 4.24 -2.78 11.33
N ASP A 56 5.34 -2.81 12.08
CA ASP A 56 5.86 -4.00 12.75
C ASP A 56 5.31 -4.18 14.18
N GLN A 57 5.93 -5.06 14.96
CA GLN A 57 5.54 -5.27 16.35
C GLN A 57 5.97 -4.12 17.28
N ALA A 58 7.11 -3.46 17.04
CA ALA A 58 7.56 -2.35 17.88
C ALA A 58 6.65 -1.12 17.70
N PHE A 59 6.32 -0.80 16.44
CA PHE A 59 5.35 0.23 16.08
C PHE A 59 4.00 -0.02 16.77
N VAL A 60 3.46 -1.24 16.65
CA VAL A 60 2.14 -1.57 17.21
C VAL A 60 2.16 -1.64 18.74
N MET A 61 3.22 -2.13 19.39
CA MET A 61 3.33 -2.08 20.86
C MET A 61 3.46 -0.65 21.42
N GLY A 62 3.87 0.33 20.61
CA GLY A 62 3.86 1.75 20.96
C GLY A 62 2.46 2.38 21.03
N ILE A 63 1.43 1.70 20.50
CA ILE A 63 0.04 2.15 20.55
C ILE A 63 -0.60 1.59 21.85
N PRO A 64 -1.13 2.41 22.77
CA PRO A 64 -1.55 1.95 24.10
C PRO A 64 -2.56 0.81 24.13
N GLU A 65 -3.51 0.79 23.19
CA GLU A 65 -4.51 -0.27 23.07
C GLU A 65 -3.91 -1.60 22.57
N TYR A 66 -2.65 -1.61 22.11
CA TYR A 66 -2.02 -2.69 21.37
C TYR A 66 -0.78 -3.33 22.06
N ALA A 67 -0.53 -3.00 23.33
CA ALA A 67 0.66 -3.37 24.10
C ALA A 67 0.87 -4.88 24.42
N ASN A 68 0.23 -5.81 23.71
CA ASN A 68 0.29 -7.26 24.00
C ASN A 68 -0.02 -8.16 22.78
N ARG A 69 0.01 -7.59 21.56
CA ARG A 69 -0.89 -8.05 20.48
C ARG A 69 -0.29 -8.96 19.42
N ALA A 70 -1.19 -9.72 18.78
CA ALA A 70 -0.88 -10.69 17.75
C ALA A 70 -0.74 -10.03 16.38
N ARG A 71 -0.25 -10.79 15.39
CA ARG A 71 -0.12 -10.35 14.00
C ARG A 71 -1.41 -9.82 13.37
N LEU A 72 -2.57 -10.38 13.75
CA LEU A 72 -3.89 -9.91 13.29
C LEU A 72 -4.06 -8.42 13.54
N ASP A 73 -3.57 -7.92 14.68
CA ASP A 73 -3.68 -6.52 15.04
C ASP A 73 -2.76 -5.62 14.21
N ARG A 74 -1.59 -6.14 13.78
CA ARG A 74 -0.72 -5.44 12.80
C ARG A 74 -1.37 -5.36 11.42
N SER A 75 -2.18 -6.36 11.04
CA SER A 75 -3.00 -6.32 9.82
C SER A 75 -4.13 -5.29 9.95
N VAL A 76 -4.84 -5.25 11.09
CA VAL A 76 -5.87 -4.24 11.38
C VAL A 76 -5.29 -2.81 11.37
N VAL A 77 -4.16 -2.57 12.03
CA VAL A 77 -3.50 -1.25 12.03
C VAL A 77 -3.07 -0.87 10.62
N ALA A 78 -2.46 -1.76 9.84
CA ALA A 78 -2.11 -1.47 8.44
C ALA A 78 -3.35 -1.09 7.61
N MET A 79 -4.44 -1.87 7.68
CA MET A 79 -5.66 -1.57 6.95
C MET A 79 -6.33 -0.24 7.38
N GLN A 80 -6.19 0.18 8.65
CA GLN A 80 -6.61 1.50 9.13
C GLN A 80 -5.67 2.65 8.73
N TRP A 81 -4.45 2.35 8.28
CA TRP A 81 -3.40 3.32 7.95
C TRP A 81 -3.05 3.36 6.45
N LYS A 82 -3.61 2.46 5.62
CA LYS A 82 -3.37 2.31 4.16
C LYS A 82 -3.25 3.63 3.39
N ASP A 83 -4.16 4.56 3.69
CA ASP A 83 -4.31 5.84 2.96
C ASP A 83 -3.78 7.05 3.75
N ARG A 84 -3.12 6.84 4.90
CA ARG A 84 -2.48 7.90 5.69
C ARG A 84 -1.16 8.35 5.04
N GLY A 85 -0.79 9.61 5.29
CA GLY A 85 0.50 10.18 4.86
C GLY A 85 0.70 10.30 3.35
N GLY A 86 -0.36 10.17 2.53
CA GLY A 86 -0.26 10.30 1.07
C GLY A 86 0.50 9.16 0.37
N ASN A 87 0.82 8.07 1.07
CA ASN A 87 1.71 7.00 0.56
C ASN A 87 1.17 6.33 -0.72
N TYR A 88 -0.15 6.14 -0.82
CA TYR A 88 -0.80 5.69 -2.05
C TYR A 88 -0.56 6.65 -3.22
N THR A 89 -0.72 7.96 -3.01
CA THR A 89 -0.47 9.00 -4.03
C THR A 89 0.99 8.99 -4.47
N ALA A 90 1.94 8.90 -3.53
CA ALA A 90 3.37 8.83 -3.84
C ALA A 90 3.71 7.59 -4.70
N ALA A 91 3.15 6.42 -4.35
CA ALA A 91 3.28 5.19 -5.13
C ALA A 91 2.71 5.34 -6.56
N VAL A 92 1.49 5.87 -6.67
CA VAL A 92 0.80 6.08 -7.95
C VAL A 92 1.56 7.08 -8.84
N ASP A 93 2.04 8.19 -8.29
CA ASP A 93 2.74 9.21 -9.06
C ASP A 93 4.17 8.78 -9.44
N TYR A 94 4.83 7.96 -8.62
CA TYR A 94 6.09 7.31 -8.99
C TYR A 94 5.91 6.37 -10.20
N VAL A 95 4.91 5.47 -10.18
CA VAL A 95 4.69 4.54 -11.31
C VAL A 95 4.18 5.28 -12.56
N ARG A 96 3.48 6.41 -12.41
CA ARG A 96 3.15 7.33 -13.53
C ARG A 96 4.37 8.02 -14.11
N GLU A 97 5.33 8.45 -13.28
CA GLU A 97 6.60 9.01 -13.76
C GLU A 97 7.46 7.95 -14.49
N VAL A 98 7.49 6.72 -14.00
CA VAL A 98 8.10 5.58 -14.72
C VAL A 98 7.42 5.34 -16.06
N LYS A 99 6.09 5.32 -16.11
CA LYS A 99 5.31 5.24 -17.36
C LYS A 99 5.65 6.40 -18.31
N ARG A 100 5.77 7.64 -17.81
CA ARG A 100 6.11 8.82 -18.61
C ARG A 100 7.52 8.72 -19.22
N ARG A 101 8.49 8.14 -18.50
CA ARG A 101 9.84 7.87 -18.99
C ARG A 101 9.90 6.75 -20.04
N TRP A 102 9.07 5.71 -19.90
CA TRP A 102 8.95 4.63 -20.89
C TRP A 102 8.20 5.05 -22.16
N GLY A 103 7.14 5.85 -22.01
CA GLY A 103 6.40 6.48 -23.10
C GLY A 103 5.27 5.63 -23.69
N ASN A 104 5.20 5.63 -25.03
CA ASN A 104 4.01 5.24 -25.78
C ASN A 104 3.90 3.73 -26.02
N GLY A 105 2.78 3.15 -25.58
CA GLY A 105 2.44 1.75 -25.79
C GLY A 105 1.53 1.21 -24.68
N VAL A 106 1.08 -0.03 -24.85
CA VAL A 106 0.29 -0.77 -23.86
C VAL A 106 1.20 -1.22 -22.71
N SER A 107 0.72 -1.02 -21.48
CA SER A 107 1.48 -1.25 -20.24
C SER A 107 0.54 -1.26 -19.03
N THR A 108 0.91 -1.85 -17.90
CA THR A 108 0.11 -1.83 -16.67
C THR A 108 0.92 -1.15 -15.56
N LEU A 109 0.34 -0.14 -14.92
CA LEU A 109 0.93 0.57 -13.79
C LEU A 109 0.39 -0.09 -12.53
N CYS A 110 1.21 -0.86 -11.81
CA CYS A 110 0.73 -1.69 -10.70
C CYS A 110 1.15 -1.10 -9.35
N VAL A 111 0.18 -0.93 -8.45
CA VAL A 111 0.41 -0.64 -7.03
C VAL A 111 -0.19 -1.75 -6.16
N LEU A 112 0.54 -2.22 -5.14
CA LEU A 112 0.16 -3.37 -4.32
C LEU A 112 0.38 -3.08 -2.83
N TYR A 113 -0.68 -3.08 -2.03
CA TYR A 113 -0.60 -2.87 -0.58
C TYR A 113 -0.44 -4.18 0.19
N ASN A 114 0.53 -4.23 1.10
CA ASN A 114 0.64 -5.27 2.11
C ASN A 114 0.03 -4.81 3.44
N GLY A 115 -1.18 -5.25 3.72
CA GLY A 115 -1.84 -5.15 5.02
C GLY A 115 -1.98 -6.51 5.72
N THR A 116 -1.11 -7.49 5.45
CA THR A 116 -1.26 -8.88 5.96
C THR A 116 -0.74 -9.10 7.40
N GLY A 117 -0.21 -8.06 8.03
CA GLY A 117 0.36 -8.11 9.39
C GLY A 117 1.82 -8.60 9.46
N GLU A 118 2.38 -9.13 8.38
CA GLU A 118 3.79 -9.53 8.24
C GLU A 118 4.32 -9.19 6.84
N ARG A 119 5.63 -9.34 6.62
CA ARG A 119 6.23 -9.15 5.30
C ARG A 119 5.70 -10.16 4.28
N LEU A 120 5.53 -9.66 3.06
CA LEU A 120 5.42 -10.47 1.86
C LEU A 120 6.80 -10.58 1.22
N THR A 121 7.18 -11.78 0.80
CA THR A 121 8.43 -12.05 0.09
C THR A 121 8.11 -12.53 -1.32
N TYR A 122 8.80 -12.01 -2.32
CA TYR A 122 8.69 -12.48 -3.70
C TYR A 122 8.96 -14.00 -3.79
N HIS A 123 8.15 -14.72 -4.57
CA HIS A 123 8.30 -16.17 -4.76
C HIS A 123 8.46 -16.57 -6.23
N THR A 124 7.56 -16.16 -7.13
CA THR A 124 7.67 -16.40 -8.58
C THR A 124 6.79 -15.44 -9.38
N ASP A 125 7.07 -15.28 -10.66
CA ASP A 125 6.28 -14.52 -11.63
C ASP A 125 5.97 -15.35 -12.89
N ASN A 126 5.17 -14.78 -13.81
CA ASN A 126 5.00 -15.28 -15.18
C ASN A 126 4.43 -14.19 -16.12
N ASP A 127 5.17 -13.86 -17.19
CA ASP A 127 4.78 -12.84 -18.20
C ASP A 127 4.29 -13.48 -19.52
N TRP A 128 2.98 -13.73 -19.66
CA TRP A 128 2.40 -14.27 -20.91
C TRP A 128 2.60 -13.33 -22.11
N TRP A 129 2.22 -12.05 -21.98
CA TRP A 129 2.30 -11.04 -23.03
C TRP A 129 2.92 -9.75 -22.54
N GLY A 130 4.15 -9.49 -22.97
CA GLY A 130 4.91 -8.33 -22.49
C GLY A 130 6.22 -8.76 -21.85
N ASN A 131 6.70 -7.91 -20.96
CA ASN A 131 7.72 -8.17 -19.96
C ASN A 131 7.63 -7.13 -18.83
N ILE A 132 8.13 -7.46 -17.65
CA ILE A 132 8.36 -6.49 -16.57
C ILE A 132 9.38 -5.39 -16.99
N TYR A 133 9.22 -4.16 -16.48
CA TYR A 133 10.14 -3.02 -16.72
C TYR A 133 10.63 -2.37 -15.42
N LEU A 134 9.72 -2.09 -14.47
CA LEU A 134 10.08 -1.81 -13.08
C LEU A 134 9.85 -3.11 -12.29
N PRO A 135 10.90 -3.76 -11.76
CA PRO A 135 10.84 -5.11 -11.21
C PRO A 135 10.03 -5.18 -9.91
N TYR A 136 9.51 -6.37 -9.61
CA TYR A 136 8.83 -6.68 -8.36
C TYR A 136 9.78 -6.49 -7.15
N PRO A 137 9.37 -5.76 -6.08
CA PRO A 137 10.15 -5.72 -4.85
C PRO A 137 10.31 -7.12 -4.25
N HIS A 138 11.53 -7.51 -3.86
CA HIS A 138 11.76 -8.84 -3.28
C HIS A 138 11.09 -8.99 -1.89
N ILE A 139 10.90 -7.88 -1.16
CA ILE A 139 10.21 -7.82 0.12
C ILE A 139 9.26 -6.62 0.09
N ILE A 140 8.05 -6.79 0.63
CA ILE A 140 7.09 -5.72 0.91
C ILE A 140 6.75 -5.86 2.40
N GLU A 141 7.12 -4.90 3.24
CA GLU A 141 6.78 -4.95 4.67
C GLU A 141 5.30 -4.66 4.92
N ASN A 142 4.78 -5.09 6.08
CA ASN A 142 3.42 -4.74 6.48
C ASN A 142 3.29 -3.21 6.64
N GLY A 143 2.25 -2.62 6.09
CA GLY A 143 2.06 -1.17 6.05
C GLY A 143 2.46 -0.50 4.73
N GLN A 144 3.15 -1.21 3.83
CA GLN A 144 3.72 -0.62 2.61
C GLN A 144 2.90 -0.84 1.33
N TRP A 145 3.01 0.15 0.45
CA TRP A 145 2.65 0.09 -0.96
C TRP A 145 3.88 -0.23 -1.82
N ALA A 146 3.82 -1.30 -2.61
CA ALA A 146 4.80 -1.63 -3.63
C ALA A 146 4.37 -1.10 -5.01
N CYS A 147 5.35 -0.70 -5.83
CA CYS A 147 5.14 -0.29 -7.23
C CYS A 147 5.86 -1.23 -8.19
N PHE A 148 5.21 -1.65 -9.26
CA PHE A 148 5.84 -2.33 -10.39
C PHE A 148 5.17 -1.91 -11.70
N PHE A 149 5.89 -2.03 -12.81
CA PHE A 149 5.43 -1.53 -14.11
C PHE A 149 5.75 -2.56 -15.18
N HIS A 150 4.71 -3.13 -15.76
CA HIS A 150 4.80 -4.18 -16.77
C HIS A 150 4.40 -3.61 -18.14
N VAL A 151 5.06 -4.02 -19.22
CA VAL A 151 4.95 -3.37 -20.54
C VAL A 151 4.77 -4.38 -21.66
N LYS A 152 4.13 -3.96 -22.77
CA LYS A 152 4.10 -4.78 -23.99
C LYS A 152 5.51 -5.00 -24.56
N ARG A 153 5.69 -6.08 -25.34
CA ARG A 153 6.97 -6.34 -26.03
C ARG A 153 7.25 -5.27 -27.09
N THR A 154 8.51 -4.86 -27.22
CA THR A 154 8.95 -3.87 -28.23
C THR A 154 8.57 -4.31 -29.64
N ALA A 155 8.16 -3.36 -30.49
CA ALA A 155 7.72 -3.56 -31.89
C ALA A 155 6.53 -4.52 -32.15
N VAL A 156 6.07 -5.32 -31.18
CA VAL A 156 4.96 -6.27 -31.35
C VAL A 156 3.60 -5.64 -30.96
N ALA A 157 2.55 -5.91 -31.73
CA ALA A 157 1.16 -5.66 -31.35
C ALA A 157 0.72 -6.68 -30.28
N SER A 158 1.11 -6.42 -29.03
CA SER A 158 0.88 -7.28 -27.87
C SER A 158 0.34 -6.47 -26.69
N GLY A 159 -0.40 -7.14 -25.81
CA GLY A 159 -0.88 -6.55 -24.56
C GLY A 159 0.20 -6.47 -23.48
N SER A 160 -0.26 -6.21 -22.26
CA SER A 160 0.51 -6.27 -21.02
C SER A 160 -0.22 -7.24 -20.08
N MET A 161 0.22 -8.49 -20.01
CA MET A 161 -0.39 -9.56 -19.25
C MET A 161 0.68 -10.36 -18.49
N GLY A 162 0.57 -10.37 -17.17
CA GLY A 162 1.53 -10.99 -16.26
C GLY A 162 0.91 -11.28 -14.89
N ALA A 163 1.63 -12.06 -14.09
CA ALA A 163 1.29 -12.37 -12.72
C ALA A 163 2.54 -12.37 -11.83
N VAL A 164 2.36 -12.03 -10.55
CA VAL A 164 3.39 -12.14 -9.51
C VAL A 164 2.81 -12.84 -8.29
N VAL A 165 3.63 -13.70 -7.67
CA VAL A 165 3.32 -14.47 -6.48
C VAL A 165 4.20 -14.02 -5.33
N TYR A 166 3.57 -13.62 -4.22
CA TYR A 166 4.24 -13.33 -2.97
C TYR A 166 3.93 -14.40 -1.93
N ARG A 167 4.94 -14.89 -1.20
CA ARG A 167 4.76 -15.72 -0.01
C ARG A 167 4.62 -14.85 1.23
N GLY A 168 3.60 -15.14 2.02
CA GLY A 168 3.35 -14.60 3.35
C GLY A 168 2.78 -15.67 4.27
N LYS A 169 2.01 -15.26 5.28
CA LYS A 169 1.37 -16.17 6.24
C LYS A 169 -0.16 -16.03 6.24
N ASN A 170 -0.91 -17.13 6.27
CA ASN A 170 -2.37 -17.10 6.49
C ASN A 170 -2.75 -16.78 7.93
N LYS A 171 -4.04 -16.59 8.24
CA LYS A 171 -4.53 -16.17 9.58
C LYS A 171 -4.01 -17.01 10.76
N GLU A 172 -3.67 -18.28 10.54
CA GLU A 172 -3.13 -19.18 11.57
C GLU A 172 -1.59 -19.21 11.67
N GLY A 173 -0.88 -18.59 10.73
CA GLY A 173 0.60 -18.43 10.75
C GLY A 173 1.36 -19.39 9.82
N GLU A 174 0.64 -20.17 9.01
CA GLU A 174 1.22 -21.07 8.02
C GLU A 174 1.59 -20.35 6.73
N ASP A 175 2.62 -20.82 6.02
CA ASP A 175 3.04 -20.24 4.75
C ASP A 175 1.96 -20.34 3.66
N THR A 176 1.71 -19.23 2.98
CA THR A 176 0.61 -19.05 2.03
C THR A 176 1.05 -18.15 0.90
N ASP A 177 0.71 -18.55 -0.32
CA ASP A 177 1.12 -17.88 -1.55
C ASP A 177 -0.04 -17.06 -2.13
N TRP A 178 0.28 -15.83 -2.46
CA TRP A 178 -0.61 -14.79 -2.92
C TRP A 178 -0.30 -14.45 -4.37
N LEU A 179 -1.10 -14.94 -5.30
CA LEU A 179 -0.99 -14.57 -6.70
C LEU A 179 -1.86 -13.35 -6.99
N VAL A 180 -1.27 -12.35 -7.65
CA VAL A 180 -1.99 -11.22 -8.24
C VAL A 180 -1.57 -11.04 -9.70
N ALA A 181 -2.54 -10.73 -10.56
CA ALA A 181 -2.37 -10.73 -12.00
C ALA A 181 -3.21 -9.68 -12.73
N TRP A 182 -2.77 -9.37 -13.95
CA TRP A 182 -3.40 -8.42 -14.86
C TRP A 182 -3.41 -8.97 -16.30
N ASP A 183 -4.44 -8.60 -17.05
CA ASP A 183 -4.42 -8.67 -18.52
C ASP A 183 -4.91 -7.32 -19.08
N ASN A 184 -4.02 -6.58 -19.71
CA ASN A 184 -4.33 -5.34 -20.43
C ASN A 184 -4.15 -5.62 -21.94
N PRO A 185 -5.24 -5.95 -22.65
CA PRO A 185 -5.18 -6.42 -24.04
C PRO A 185 -4.94 -5.27 -25.02
N TRP A 186 -4.12 -5.51 -26.04
CA TRP A 186 -3.86 -4.51 -27.10
C TRP A 186 -5.11 -4.12 -27.89
N ASN A 187 -6.03 -5.07 -28.12
CA ASN A 187 -7.30 -4.80 -28.78
C ASN A 187 -8.40 -4.45 -27.74
N THR A 188 -8.39 -3.21 -27.27
CA THR A 188 -9.37 -2.65 -26.32
C THR A 188 -10.78 -2.42 -26.92
N LEU A 189 -10.99 -2.75 -28.21
CA LEU A 189 -12.31 -2.75 -28.86
C LEU A 189 -13.04 -4.09 -28.71
N SER A 190 -12.31 -5.20 -28.59
CA SER A 190 -12.88 -6.55 -28.46
C SER A 190 -12.69 -7.18 -27.09
N PHE A 191 -11.77 -6.66 -26.27
CA PHE A 191 -11.43 -7.19 -24.96
C PHE A 191 -11.36 -6.09 -23.90
N THR A 192 -11.58 -6.45 -22.64
CA THR A 192 -11.49 -5.53 -21.49
C THR A 192 -10.28 -5.86 -20.63
N ASN A 193 -9.71 -4.83 -20.01
CA ASN A 193 -8.68 -4.98 -18.98
C ASN A 193 -9.20 -5.86 -17.83
N GLN A 194 -8.37 -6.77 -17.33
CA GLN A 194 -8.70 -7.73 -16.29
C GLN A 194 -7.75 -7.55 -15.09
N ALA A 195 -8.29 -7.74 -13.89
CA ALA A 195 -7.53 -7.91 -12.65
C ALA A 195 -7.95 -9.23 -12.01
N TYR A 196 -6.97 -10.05 -11.60
CA TYR A 196 -7.22 -11.36 -11.01
C TYR A 196 -6.32 -11.62 -9.81
N ALA A 197 -6.79 -12.46 -8.89
CA ALA A 197 -6.04 -12.86 -7.72
C ALA A 197 -6.45 -14.26 -7.26
N GLU A 198 -5.48 -15.06 -6.81
CA GLU A 198 -5.70 -16.36 -6.17
C GLU A 198 -4.85 -16.45 -4.90
N ILE A 199 -5.36 -17.14 -3.87
CA ILE A 199 -4.67 -17.38 -2.61
C ILE A 199 -4.65 -18.88 -2.38
N ASN A 200 -3.46 -19.45 -2.20
CA ASN A 200 -3.28 -20.90 -2.11
C ASN A 200 -2.17 -21.26 -1.10
N ARG A 201 -2.00 -22.54 -0.78
CA ARG A 201 -0.91 -22.99 0.10
C ARG A 201 0.46 -22.65 -0.49
N ALA A 202 1.46 -22.47 0.38
CA ALA A 202 2.84 -22.34 -0.07
C ALA A 202 3.29 -23.50 -0.98
N GLY A 203 3.98 -23.17 -2.07
CA GLY A 203 4.47 -24.12 -3.05
C GLY A 203 3.40 -24.61 -4.04
N HIS A 204 2.23 -23.96 -4.10
CA HIS A 204 1.22 -24.28 -5.11
C HIS A 204 1.71 -23.92 -6.51
N TYR A 205 2.16 -22.68 -6.70
CA TYR A 205 2.50 -22.09 -8.00
C TYR A 205 3.79 -22.66 -8.62
N ASP A 206 4.59 -23.41 -7.85
CA ASP A 206 5.81 -24.09 -8.29
C ASP A 206 5.57 -25.09 -9.44
N ARG A 207 4.34 -25.59 -9.60
CA ARG A 207 3.99 -26.71 -10.51
C ARG A 207 2.59 -26.59 -11.15
N ILE A 208 2.08 -25.38 -11.34
CA ILE A 208 0.77 -25.16 -12.01
C ILE A 208 0.88 -25.19 -13.54
N ASP A 209 -0.26 -25.42 -14.21
CA ASP A 209 -0.45 -25.07 -15.61
C ASP A 209 -0.69 -23.55 -15.71
N TRP A 210 0.39 -22.80 -15.92
CA TRP A 210 0.35 -21.34 -16.15
C TRP A 210 -0.47 -20.96 -17.40
N GLU A 211 -0.59 -21.83 -18.40
CA GLU A 211 -1.43 -21.57 -19.58
C GLU A 211 -2.93 -21.71 -19.25
N ALA A 212 -3.31 -22.64 -18.36
CA ALA A 212 -4.66 -22.72 -17.82
C ALA A 212 -5.00 -21.50 -16.97
N LEU A 213 -4.08 -21.06 -16.10
CA LEU A 213 -4.26 -19.86 -15.30
C LEU A 213 -4.38 -18.61 -16.18
N GLY A 214 -3.56 -18.47 -17.23
CA GLY A 214 -3.66 -17.37 -18.19
C GLY A 214 -5.04 -17.28 -18.83
N ARG A 215 -5.60 -18.41 -19.28
CA ARG A 215 -6.98 -18.47 -19.81
C ARG A 215 -8.02 -18.01 -18.79
N THR A 216 -7.87 -18.38 -17.51
CA THR A 216 -8.72 -17.89 -16.42
C THR A 216 -8.63 -16.37 -16.27
N ILE A 217 -7.41 -15.80 -16.22
CA ILE A 217 -7.17 -14.36 -16.05
C ILE A 217 -7.80 -13.55 -17.19
N SER A 218 -7.56 -13.93 -18.45
CA SER A 218 -8.16 -13.24 -19.61
C SER A 218 -9.69 -13.31 -19.63
N SER A 219 -10.29 -14.32 -18.97
CA SER A 219 -11.75 -14.49 -18.82
C SER A 219 -12.37 -13.80 -17.58
N ALA A 220 -11.55 -13.14 -16.76
CA ALA A 220 -12.00 -12.47 -15.54
C ALA A 220 -12.73 -11.13 -15.83
N GLY A 221 -12.70 -10.20 -14.86
CA GLY A 221 -13.21 -8.85 -15.01
C GLY A 221 -12.20 -7.80 -14.52
N ARG A 222 -12.55 -6.51 -14.65
CA ARG A 222 -11.75 -5.38 -14.12
C ARG A 222 -11.54 -5.38 -12.60
N GLN A 223 -12.20 -6.28 -11.85
CA GLN A 223 -12.08 -6.40 -10.40
C GLN A 223 -12.24 -7.86 -9.98
N HIS A 224 -11.51 -8.29 -8.94
CA HIS A 224 -11.61 -9.62 -8.36
C HIS A 224 -11.36 -9.59 -6.86
N ARG A 225 -12.04 -10.47 -6.09
CA ARG A 225 -11.77 -10.73 -4.68
C ARG A 225 -11.58 -12.23 -4.46
N ALA A 226 -10.42 -12.61 -3.94
CA ALA A 226 -10.20 -13.95 -3.41
C ALA A 226 -10.17 -13.91 -1.88
N ALA A 227 -10.61 -15.00 -1.24
CA ALA A 227 -10.42 -15.21 0.19
C ALA A 227 -10.20 -16.69 0.50
N TRP A 228 -9.24 -16.99 1.37
CA TRP A 228 -8.84 -18.35 1.71
C TRP A 228 -8.15 -18.39 3.08
N ARG A 229 -8.63 -19.23 4.01
CA ARG A 229 -8.04 -19.42 5.35
C ARG A 229 -7.71 -18.11 6.09
N GLY A 230 -8.64 -17.16 6.06
CA GLY A 230 -8.53 -15.85 6.70
C GLY A 230 -7.56 -14.88 6.03
N CYS A 231 -7.16 -15.14 4.78
CA CYS A 231 -6.54 -14.17 3.88
C CYS A 231 -7.60 -13.54 2.94
N VAL A 232 -7.41 -12.28 2.56
CA VAL A 232 -8.21 -11.57 1.55
C VAL A 232 -7.30 -10.87 0.55
N ALA A 233 -7.51 -11.13 -0.74
CA ALA A 233 -6.92 -10.36 -1.83
C ALA A 233 -8.05 -9.63 -2.57
N GLN A 234 -7.90 -8.31 -2.73
CA GLN A 234 -8.79 -7.49 -3.56
C GLN A 234 -7.94 -6.80 -4.62
N VAL A 235 -8.34 -6.91 -5.88
CA VAL A 235 -7.60 -6.34 -7.02
C VAL A 235 -8.55 -5.68 -8.00
N GLN A 236 -8.12 -4.57 -8.61
CA GLN A 236 -8.88 -3.82 -9.60
C GLN A 236 -7.99 -3.16 -10.66
N THR A 237 -8.55 -2.87 -11.84
CA THR A 237 -7.84 -2.13 -12.90
C THR A 237 -8.76 -1.15 -13.62
N GLU A 238 -8.21 0.02 -13.96
CA GLU A 238 -8.88 1.05 -14.75
C GLU A 238 -9.11 0.61 -16.21
N LYS A 239 -9.89 1.40 -16.96
CA LYS A 239 -10.08 1.25 -18.41
C LYS A 239 -9.24 2.26 -19.18
N ASP A 240 -7.98 1.92 -19.43
CA ASP A 240 -7.09 2.60 -20.38
C ASP A 240 -6.23 1.57 -21.15
N THR A 241 -5.51 1.99 -22.18
CA THR A 241 -4.34 1.26 -22.73
C THR A 241 -3.16 1.19 -21.77
N SER A 242 -3.11 2.10 -20.78
CA SER A 242 -2.09 2.21 -19.74
C SER A 242 -2.74 2.43 -18.37
N PRO A 243 -3.58 1.48 -17.89
CA PRO A 243 -4.38 1.66 -16.68
C PRO A 243 -3.51 1.60 -15.42
N LEU A 244 -3.98 2.26 -14.36
CA LEU A 244 -3.63 1.86 -13.01
C LEU A 244 -4.28 0.50 -12.71
N TRP A 245 -3.51 -0.37 -12.08
CA TRP A 245 -3.93 -1.61 -11.43
C TRP A 245 -3.60 -1.47 -9.95
N GLU A 246 -4.57 -1.75 -9.08
CA GLU A 246 -4.43 -1.68 -7.62
C GLU A 246 -4.71 -3.06 -7.02
N GLY A 247 -3.84 -3.50 -6.12
CA GLY A 247 -4.05 -4.68 -5.30
C GLY A 247 -3.91 -4.38 -3.81
N VAL A 248 -4.72 -5.04 -2.98
CA VAL A 248 -4.70 -4.93 -1.52
C VAL A 248 -4.80 -6.33 -0.92
N LEU A 249 -3.80 -6.70 -0.11
CA LEU A 249 -3.69 -8.01 0.53
C LEU A 249 -3.80 -7.84 2.06
N SER A 250 -4.75 -8.51 2.71
CA SER A 250 -5.03 -8.37 4.15
C SER A 250 -5.45 -9.68 4.81
N LEU A 251 -5.55 -9.71 6.14
CA LEU A 251 -6.26 -10.80 6.84
C LEU A 251 -7.76 -10.47 7.00
N GLU A 252 -8.54 -11.49 7.36
CA GLU A 252 -9.91 -11.43 7.91
C GLU A 252 -9.90 -11.39 9.45
#